data_AF-A0A1Y6BTR0-F1
#
_entry.id   AF-A0A1Y6BTR0-F1
#
_cell.length_a   1.000
_cell.length_b   1.000
_cell.length_c   1.000
_cell.angle_alpha   90.00
_cell.angle_beta   90.00
_cell.angle_gamma   90.00
#
_symmetry.space_group_name_H-M   'P 1'
#
loop_
_entity.id
_entity.type
_entity.pdbx_description
1 polymer ?
#
loop_
_entity_poly.entity_id
_entity_poly.type
_entity_poly.pdbx_seq_one_letter_code
_entity_poly.pdbx_strand_id
1 'polypeptide(L)'
;MSESHEAHGGTKLYWIFCVILCVITFLEWLIFEQREAWGVSKVVLVTSLSAFSLIKFVMVVGWYMHLKDDPKMIKNTFVLSLLLIIGIAAGLLALML
;
A
#
# COMPACT_ATOMS: atom_id res chain seq x y z
N MET A 1 17.63 -28.99 -28.61
CA MET A 1 18.19 -27.63 -28.50
C MET A 1 17.64 -27.03 -27.22
N SER A 2 18.49 -26.73 -26.25
CA SER A 2 18.12 -26.12 -24.97
C SER A 2 17.86 -24.63 -25.19
N GLU A 3 16.68 -24.14 -24.83
CA GLU A 3 16.40 -22.71 -24.64
C GLU A 3 16.15 -22.47 -23.16
N SER A 4 17.26 -22.33 -22.44
CA SER A 4 17.35 -21.69 -21.14
C SER A 4 17.90 -20.28 -21.34
N HIS A 5 17.29 -19.30 -20.66
CA HIS A 5 17.75 -17.92 -20.38
C HIS A 5 16.93 -16.78 -21.00
N GLU A 6 15.91 -16.30 -20.25
CA GLU A 6 15.75 -14.85 -19.92
C GLU A 6 14.60 -14.54 -18.92
N ALA A 7 14.28 -15.45 -18.01
CA ALA A 7 13.28 -15.20 -16.95
C ALA A 7 13.88 -14.54 -15.67
N HIS A 8 14.81 -13.58 -15.79
CA HIS A 8 15.68 -13.20 -14.65
C HIS A 8 15.78 -11.70 -14.29
N GLY A 9 14.94 -10.82 -14.84
CA GLY A 9 14.96 -9.38 -14.50
C GLY A 9 13.93 -8.89 -13.48
N GLY A 10 12.69 -9.42 -13.50
CA GLY A 10 11.56 -8.81 -12.78
C GLY A 10 11.20 -9.45 -11.43
N THR A 11 11.40 -10.77 -11.27
CA THR A 11 10.86 -11.52 -10.13
C THR A 11 11.53 -11.20 -8.79
N LYS A 12 12.83 -10.86 -8.80
CA LYS A 12 13.57 -10.55 -7.56
C LYS A 12 13.06 -9.28 -6.89
N LEU A 13 12.76 -8.23 -7.65
CA LEU A 13 12.22 -6.98 -7.10
C LEU A 13 10.84 -7.21 -6.49
N TYR A 14 9.98 -7.95 -7.17
CA TYR A 14 8.67 -8.37 -6.65
C TYR A 14 8.76 -9.08 -5.30
N TRP A 15 9.70 -10.02 -5.18
CA TRP A 15 9.89 -10.76 -3.94
C TRP A 15 10.41 -9.86 -2.80
N ILE A 16 11.28 -8.90 -3.12
CA ILE A 16 11.77 -7.90 -2.16
C ILE A 16 10.62 -7.03 -1.64
N PHE A 17 9.77 -6.51 -2.52
CA PHE A 17 8.59 -5.73 -2.11
C PHE A 17 7.61 -6.58 -1.30
N CYS A 18 7.44 -7.86 -1.62
CA CYS A 18 6.64 -8.81 -0.85
C CYS A 18 7.11 -8.90 0.60
N VAL A 19 8.40 -9.13 0.79
CA VAL A 19 9.01 -9.24 2.11
C VAL A 19 8.87 -7.93 2.87
N ILE A 20 9.11 -6.78 2.23
CA ILE A 20 8.93 -5.47 2.87
C ILE A 20 7.48 -5.27 3.34
N LEU A 21 6.49 -5.60 2.50
CA LEU A 21 5.08 -5.52 2.88
C LEU A 21 4.74 -6.43 4.06
N CYS A 22 5.26 -7.66 4.06
CA CYS A 22 5.11 -8.59 5.18
C CYS A 22 5.71 -8.04 6.47
N VAL A 23 6.93 -7.48 6.41
CA VAL A 23 7.60 -6.88 7.57
C VAL A 23 6.82 -5.68 8.11
N ILE A 24 6.36 -4.78 7.24
CA ILE A 24 5.54 -3.63 7.66
C ILE A 24 4.26 -4.10 8.34
N THR A 25 3.59 -5.10 7.77
CA THR A 25 2.33 -5.64 8.33
C THR A 25 2.55 -6.30 9.69
N PHE A 26 3.66 -7.02 9.85
CA PHE A 26 4.02 -7.61 11.12
C PHE A 26 4.34 -6.54 12.19
N LEU A 27 5.04 -5.47 11.80
CA LEU A 27 5.34 -4.35 12.69
C LEU A 27 4.06 -3.61 13.13
N GLU A 28 3.11 -3.35 12.23
CA GLU A 28 1.82 -2.77 12.61
C GLU A 28 1.08 -3.64 13.61
N TRP A 29 1.04 -4.96 13.38
CA TRP A 29 0.40 -5.89 14.30
C TRP A 29 1.07 -5.83 15.68
N LEU A 30 2.41 -5.83 15.74
CA LEU A 30 3.15 -5.69 17.00
C LEU A 30 2.85 -4.37 17.72
N ILE A 31 2.83 -3.25 16.99
CA ILE A 31 2.52 -1.91 17.57
C ILE A 31 1.10 -1.89 18.13
N PHE A 32 0.14 -2.51 17.43
CA PHE A 32 -1.24 -2.57 17.85
C PHE A 32 -1.44 -3.47 19.09
N GLU A 33 -0.77 -4.62 19.12
CA GLU A 33 -0.83 -5.59 20.20
C GLU A 33 -0.15 -5.05 21.47
N GLN A 34 1.06 -4.49 21.34
CA GLN A 34 1.86 -3.97 22.45
C GLN A 34 1.47 -2.54 22.88
N ARG A 35 0.38 -1.98 22.33
CA ARG A 35 -0.02 -0.58 22.56
C ARG A 35 -0.13 -0.21 24.05
N GLU A 36 -0.62 -1.15 24.88
CA GLU A 36 -0.84 -0.94 26.30
C GLU A 36 0.47 -1.03 27.09
N ALA A 37 1.35 -1.95 26.71
CA ALA A 37 2.67 -2.12 27.31
C ALA A 37 3.60 -0.93 27.03
N TRP A 38 3.47 -0.29 25.87
CA TRP A 38 4.35 0.81 25.43
C TRP A 38 3.78 2.20 25.74
N GLY A 39 2.60 2.29 26.37
CA GLY A 39 1.99 3.56 26.73
C GLY A 39 1.69 4.47 25.53
N VAL A 40 1.47 3.88 24.36
CA VAL A 40 1.29 4.66 23.11
C VAL A 40 -0.07 5.36 23.16
N SER A 41 -0.07 6.68 22.97
CA SER A 41 -1.31 7.44 22.93
C SER A 41 -2.16 7.03 21.73
N LYS A 42 -3.49 7.05 21.89
CA LYS A 42 -4.44 6.71 20.81
C LYS A 42 -4.19 7.52 19.53
N VAL A 43 -3.80 8.80 19.68
CA VAL A 43 -3.51 9.68 18.55
C VAL A 43 -2.27 9.21 17.78
N VAL A 44 -1.18 8.88 18.49
CA VAL A 44 0.06 8.39 17.86
C VAL A 44 -0.15 7.02 17.21
N LEU A 45 -0.97 6.17 17.81
CA LEU A 45 -1.33 4.87 17.23
C LEU A 45 -2.11 5.06 15.92
N VAL A 46 -3.16 5.88 15.93
CA VAL A 46 -3.98 6.12 14.73
C VAL A 46 -3.16 6.76 13.61
N THR A 47 -2.31 7.75 13.91
CA THR A 47 -1.49 8.40 12.87
C THR A 47 -0.43 7.47 12.30
N SER A 48 0.26 6.69 13.13
CA SER A 48 1.28 5.75 12.68
C SER A 48 0.70 4.62 11.83
N LEU A 49 -0.38 3.96 12.28
CA LEU A 49 -1.04 2.90 11.51
C LEU A 49 -1.63 3.44 10.20
N SER A 50 -2.20 4.65 10.21
CA SER A 50 -2.67 5.30 8.99
C SER A 50 -1.54 5.55 7.99
N ALA A 51 -0.38 6.00 8.48
CA ALA A 51 0.80 6.21 7.64
C ALA A 51 1.34 4.91 7.06
N PHE A 52 1.48 3.85 7.87
CA PHE A 52 1.92 2.53 7.38
C PHE A 52 0.95 1.93 6.35
N SER A 53 -0.35 2.08 6.55
CA SER A 53 -1.39 1.67 5.59
C SER A 53 -1.23 2.41 4.25
N LEU A 54 -1.03 3.73 4.29
CA LEU A 54 -0.82 4.54 3.08
C LEU A 54 0.46 4.14 2.32
N ILE A 55 1.55 3.91 3.04
CA ILE A 55 2.82 3.47 2.43
C ILE A 55 2.64 2.15 1.69
N LYS A 56 1.99 1.16 2.33
CA LYS A 56 1.73 -0.14 1.70
C LYS A 56 0.84 0.02 0.47
N PHE A 57 -0.20 0.84 0.54
CA PHE A 57 -1.05 1.13 -0.60
C PHE A 57 -0.25 1.67 -1.79
N VAL A 58 0.58 2.69 -1.59
CA VAL A 58 1.43 3.27 -2.65
C VAL A 58 2.41 2.23 -3.20
N MET A 59 2.99 1.39 -2.33
CA MET A 59 3.93 0.35 -2.73
C MET A 59 3.25 -0.72 -3.59
N VAL A 60 2.04 -1.15 -3.24
CA VAL A 60 1.23 -2.11 -4.01
C VAL A 60 0.79 -1.50 -5.34
N VAL A 61 0.29 -0.28 -5.35
CA VAL A 61 -0.15 0.41 -6.58
C VAL A 61 1.03 0.63 -7.53
N GLY A 62 2.18 1.08 -7.00
CA GLY A 62 3.35 1.38 -7.83
C GLY A 62 4.05 0.14 -8.38
N TRP A 63 4.22 -0.90 -7.56
CA TRP A 63 5.03 -2.07 -7.91
C TRP A 63 4.21 -3.31 -8.24
N TYR A 64 3.13 -3.60 -7.52
CA TYR A 64 2.34 -4.80 -7.77
C TYR A 64 1.32 -4.64 -8.90
N MET A 65 0.71 -3.46 -9.02
CA MET A 65 -0.23 -3.16 -10.11
C MET A 65 0.46 -2.71 -11.40
N HIS A 66 1.79 -2.75 -11.49
CA HIS A 66 2.60 -2.32 -12.66
C HIS A 66 2.28 -0.91 -13.22
N LEU A 67 1.50 -0.08 -12.52
CA LEU A 67 1.09 1.26 -12.95
C LEU A 67 2.26 2.21 -13.30
N LYS A 68 3.45 1.90 -12.79
CA LYS A 68 4.69 2.60 -13.12
C LYS A 68 5.14 2.36 -14.57
N ASP A 69 4.94 1.16 -15.09
CA ASP A 69 5.38 0.72 -16.42
C ASP A 69 4.22 0.70 -17.44
N ASP A 70 2.98 0.84 -16.98
CA ASP A 70 1.78 0.91 -17.81
C ASP A 70 1.62 2.24 -18.59
N PRO A 71 0.94 2.20 -19.76
CA PRO A 71 0.61 3.39 -20.51
C PRO A 71 -0.28 4.36 -19.72
N LYS A 72 -0.09 5.66 -19.96
CA LYS A 72 -0.75 6.78 -19.24
C LYS A 72 -2.28 6.63 -19.14
N MET A 73 -2.91 5.96 -20.11
CA MET A 73 -4.36 5.73 -20.12
C MET A 73 -4.82 4.86 -18.94
N ILE A 74 -4.15 3.73 -18.67
CA ILE A 74 -4.50 2.81 -17.58
C ILE A 74 -4.26 3.49 -16.22
N LYS A 75 -3.14 4.22 -16.12
CA LYS A 75 -2.82 5.01 -14.92
C LYS A 75 -3.87 6.08 -14.63
N ASN A 76 -4.32 6.80 -15.64
CA ASN A 76 -5.34 7.83 -15.46
C ASN A 76 -6.69 7.25 -15.05
N THR A 77 -7.10 6.09 -15.58
CA THR A 77 -8.33 5.42 -15.17
C THR A 77 -8.27 5.02 -13.69
N PHE A 78 -7.15 4.47 -13.23
CA PHE A 78 -6.97 4.14 -11.80
C PHE A 78 -7.07 5.37 -10.91
N VAL A 79 -6.35 6.45 -11.25
CA VAL A 79 -6.36 7.70 -10.48
C VAL A 79 -7.75 8.33 -10.47
N LEU A 80 -8.48 8.27 -11.59
CA LEU A 80 -9.85 8.78 -11.67
C LEU A 80 -10.79 8.02 -10.72
N SER A 81 -10.72 6.68 -10.71
CA SER A 81 -11.49 5.86 -9.78
C SER A 81 -11.12 6.14 -8.32
N LEU A 82 -9.83 6.35 -8.03
CA LEU A 82 -9.34 6.70 -6.70
C LEU A 82 -9.88 8.07 -6.23
N LEU A 83 -9.83 9.08 -7.10
CA LEU A 83 -10.38 10.40 -6.78
C LEU A 83 -11.89 10.36 -6.58
N LEU A 84 -12.59 9.58 -7.40
CA LEU A 84 -14.04 9.42 -7.32
C LEU A 84 -14.45 8.79 -5.98
N ILE A 85 -13.80 7.70 -5.55
CA ILE A 85 -14.14 7.06 -4.28
C ILE A 85 -13.78 7.93 -3.07
N ILE A 86 -12.66 8.65 -3.12
CA ILE A 86 -12.28 9.62 -2.07
C ILE A 86 -13.33 10.73 -2.00
N GLY A 87 -13.76 11.27 -3.15
CA GLY A 87 -14.79 12.30 -3.22
C GLY A 87 -16.12 11.86 -2.63
N ILE A 88 -16.58 10.65 -2.97
CA ILE A 88 -17.82 10.08 -2.42
C ILE A 88 -17.68 9.87 -0.91
N ALA A 89 -16.58 9.26 -0.45
CA ALA A 89 -16.36 9.02 0.98
C ALA A 89 -16.31 10.32 1.79
N ALA A 90 -15.60 11.34 1.27
CA ALA A 90 -15.52 12.66 1.89
C ALA A 90 -16.89 13.37 1.89
N GLY A 91 -17.66 13.30 0.80
CA GLY A 91 -18.99 13.87 0.72
C GLY A 91 -19.97 13.23 1.70
N LEU A 92 -19.94 11.90 1.83
CA LEU A 92 -20.74 11.17 2.82
C LEU A 92 -20.35 11.53 4.25
N LEU A 93 -19.05 11.60 4.55
CA LEU A 93 -18.56 12.04 5.86
C LEU A 93 -19.01 13.46 6.17
N ALA A 94 -18.91 14.39 5.22
CA ALA A 94 -19.34 15.77 5.40
C ALA A 94 -20.86 15.90 5.61
N LEU A 95 -21.67 15.00 5.05
CA LEU A 95 -23.12 14.97 5.26
C LEU A 95 -23.51 14.35 6.62
N MET A 96 -22.70 13.43 7.13
CA MET A 96 -22.92 12.76 8.42
C MET A 96 -22.33 13.53 9.62
N LEU A 97 -21.46 14.52 9.39
CA LEU A 97 -20.86 15.39 10.41
C LEU A 97 -21.79 16.54 10.79
#